data_AF-A0A4R3I2Y8-F1
#
_entry.id   AF-A0A4R3I2Y8-F1
#
_cell.length_a   1.000
_cell.length_b   1.000
_cell.length_c   1.000
_cell.angle_alpha   90.00
_cell.angle_beta   90.00
_cell.angle_gamma   90.00
#
_symmetry.space_group_name_H-M   'P 1'
#
loop_
_entity.id
_entity.type
_entity.pdbx_description
1 polymer ?
#
loop_
_entity_poly.entity_id
_entity_poly.type
_entity_poly.pdbx_seq_one_letter_code
_entity_poly.pdbx_strand_id
1 'polypeptide(L)'
;MRLLICVAMLVFPLSAMAVYKCEQGKAGSGTKSVTYSDTPCQGGKSVVIDSSENTLSVVHETGDSRLAHQKEEARRLEQERHRREAQQDKEAMKFARANAAKKKTCARLAQKQKWREEDAAKAVGKNAERARLTARRAAEAYQLECG
;
A
#
# COMPACT_ATOMS: atom_id res chain seq x y z
N MET A 1 -12.07 39.06 34.83
CA MET A 1 -12.29 37.62 35.11
C MET A 1 -11.34 36.67 34.37
N ARG A 2 -10.71 37.04 33.25
CA ARG A 2 -9.68 36.17 32.60
C ARG A 2 -8.36 36.05 33.36
N LEU A 3 -7.96 37.09 34.11
CA LEU A 3 -6.71 37.06 34.91
C LEU A 3 -6.79 36.17 36.16
N LEU A 4 -7.99 35.93 36.71
CA LEU A 4 -8.17 35.08 37.89
C LEU A 4 -8.06 33.58 37.59
N ILE A 5 -8.32 33.16 36.34
CA ILE A 5 -8.24 31.76 35.92
C ILE A 5 -6.77 31.32 35.75
N CYS A 6 -5.88 32.24 35.34
CA CYS A 6 -4.46 31.93 35.12
C CYS A 6 -3.68 31.74 36.43
N VAL A 7 -4.05 32.44 37.52
CA VAL A 7 -3.36 32.31 38.81
C VAL A 7 -3.75 31.00 39.53
N ALA A 8 -4.96 30.48 39.30
CA ALA A 8 -5.43 29.24 39.92
C ALA A 8 -4.71 27.97 39.42
N MET A 9 -4.06 28.02 38.23
CA MET A 9 -3.36 26.86 37.66
C MET A 9 -1.92 26.68 38.16
N LEU A 10 -1.34 27.67 38.85
CA LEU A 10 0.06 27.61 39.32
C LEU A 10 0.21 26.99 40.73
N VAL A 11 -0.88 26.61 41.40
CA VAL A 11 -0.84 26.12 42.79
C VAL A 11 -0.91 24.60 42.89
N PHE A 12 -0.96 23.87 41.76
CA PHE A 12 -0.85 22.42 41.77
C PHE A 12 0.60 22.00 41.49
N PRO A 13 1.38 21.59 42.52
CA PRO A 13 2.65 20.94 42.25
C PRO A 13 2.35 19.62 41.54
N LEU A 14 2.75 19.50 40.26
CA LEU A 14 2.90 18.20 39.64
C LEU A 14 4.03 17.48 40.40
N SER A 15 3.67 16.71 41.42
CA SER A 15 4.58 15.77 42.05
C SER A 15 5.09 14.83 40.95
N ALA A 16 6.37 14.94 40.62
CA ALA A 16 7.05 13.99 39.74
C ALA A 16 6.74 12.58 40.24
N MET A 17 6.08 11.78 39.40
CA MET A 17 5.64 10.42 39.72
C MET A 17 6.87 9.51 39.81
N ALA A 18 7.59 9.60 40.92
CA ALA A 18 8.71 8.73 41.25
C ALA A 18 8.16 7.52 42.01
N VAL A 19 8.13 6.37 41.34
CA VAL A 19 7.74 5.11 41.99
C VAL A 19 8.97 4.54 42.72
N TYR A 20 8.90 4.48 44.04
CA TYR A 20 9.95 3.93 44.89
C TYR A 20 9.68 2.44 45.18
N LYS A 21 10.68 1.60 44.92
CA LYS A 21 10.64 0.17 45.29
C LYS A 21 11.28 0.00 46.68
N CYS A 22 10.47 -0.39 47.65
CA CYS A 22 10.91 -0.67 49.02
C CYS A 22 10.97 -2.18 49.24
N GLU A 23 12.16 -2.71 49.52
CA GLU A 23 12.34 -4.10 49.93
C GLU A 23 12.48 -4.16 51.45
N GLN A 24 11.52 -4.78 52.12
CA GLN A 24 11.58 -5.01 53.57
C GLN A 24 11.89 -6.49 53.85
N GLY A 25 12.97 -6.73 54.57
CA GLY A 25 13.33 -8.05 55.09
C GLY A 25 14.41 -7.89 56.15
N LYS A 26 14.17 -8.37 57.37
CA LYS A 26 15.22 -8.45 58.39
C LYS A 26 16.23 -9.52 57.97
N ALA A 27 17.52 -9.23 58.08
CA ALA A 27 18.58 -10.20 57.86
C ALA A 27 18.32 -11.45 58.73
N GLY A 28 18.05 -12.60 58.11
CA GLY A 28 17.80 -13.88 58.79
C GLY A 28 16.35 -14.39 58.80
N SER A 29 15.37 -13.68 58.23
CA SER A 29 14.00 -14.20 58.04
C SER A 29 13.72 -14.38 56.55
N GLY A 30 13.34 -15.61 56.14
CA GLY A 30 13.22 -16.05 54.74
C GLY A 30 12.09 -15.46 53.91
N THR A 31 11.49 -14.33 54.31
CA THR A 31 10.44 -13.63 53.56
C THR A 31 10.83 -12.17 53.35
N LYS A 32 11.25 -11.84 52.13
CA LYS A 32 11.44 -10.47 51.66
C LYS A 32 10.15 -10.01 50.98
N SER A 33 9.52 -8.96 51.51
CA SER A 33 8.34 -8.35 50.89
C SER A 33 8.76 -7.10 50.11
N VAL A 34 8.41 -7.03 48.83
CA VAL A 34 8.65 -5.87 47.97
C VAL A 34 7.35 -5.07 47.86
N THR A 35 7.40 -3.79 48.23
CA THR A 35 6.28 -2.86 48.13
C THR A 35 6.68 -1.67 47.26
N TYR A 36 5.80 -1.24 46.36
CA TYR A 36 5.98 -0.04 45.56
C TYR A 36 5.14 1.09 46.15
N SER A 37 5.72 2.28 46.28
CA SER A 37 5.03 3.46 46.81
C SER A 37 5.49 4.71 46.09
N ASP A 38 4.59 5.69 45.99
CA ASP A 38 4.92 7.03 45.50
C ASP A 38 5.60 7.90 46.57
N THR A 39 5.79 7.36 47.78
CA THR A 39 6.53 7.98 48.87
C THR A 39 7.89 7.31 49.06
N PRO A 40 8.96 8.08 49.33
CA PRO A 40 10.30 7.52 49.53
C PRO A 40 10.33 6.58 50.73
N CYS A 41 10.99 5.43 50.59
CA CYS A 41 11.10 4.43 51.65
C CYS A 41 11.77 5.02 52.89
N GLN A 42 11.20 4.77 54.07
CA GLN A 42 11.75 5.25 55.36
C GLN A 42 13.14 4.62 55.59
N GLY A 43 14.21 5.41 55.47
CA GLY A 43 15.60 4.93 55.54
C GLY A 43 16.19 4.38 54.23
N GLY A 44 15.56 4.66 53.07
CA GLY A 44 16.02 4.20 51.76
C GLY A 44 17.37 4.79 51.36
N LYS A 45 18.23 3.96 50.73
CA LYS A 45 19.47 4.41 50.09
C LYS A 45 19.23 4.58 48.60
N SER A 46 19.63 5.72 48.03
CA SER A 46 19.59 5.93 46.57
C SER A 46 20.65 5.05 45.92
N VAL A 47 20.24 4.17 45.01
CA VAL A 47 21.16 3.45 44.14
C VAL A 47 21.22 4.22 42.83
N VAL A 48 22.41 4.71 42.47
CA VAL A 48 22.65 5.24 41.13
C VAL A 48 22.68 4.02 40.21
N ILE A 49 21.72 3.92 39.30
CA ILE A 49 21.74 2.91 38.25
C ILE A 49 22.83 3.35 37.28
N ASP A 50 23.99 2.71 37.38
CA ASP A 50 25.09 2.92 36.44
C ASP A 50 24.68 2.28 35.11
N SER A 51 24.27 3.13 34.16
CA SER A 51 23.81 2.74 32.83
C SER A 51 24.95 2.34 31.90
N SER A 52 26.16 2.07 32.42
CA SER A 52 27.37 1.84 31.62
C SER A 52 27.51 0.43 31.04
N GLU A 53 26.64 -0.52 31.39
CA GLU A 53 26.61 -1.85 30.76
C GLU A 53 25.48 -1.97 29.74
N ASN A 54 25.62 -1.27 28.62
CA ASN A 54 24.96 -1.69 27.39
C ASN A 54 25.91 -1.59 26.20
N THR A 55 27.11 -2.16 26.34
CA THR A 55 27.91 -2.61 25.20
C THR A 55 27.34 -3.92 24.67
N LEU A 56 26.10 -3.86 24.17
CA LEU A 56 25.79 -4.66 22.99
C LEU A 56 26.79 -4.17 21.95
N SER A 57 27.73 -5.02 21.56
CA SER A 57 28.66 -4.79 20.45
C SER A 57 27.86 -4.60 19.16
N VAL A 58 27.27 -3.42 19.00
CA VAL A 58 26.85 -2.90 17.72
C VAL A 58 28.17 -2.63 17.02
N VAL A 59 28.56 -3.56 16.14
CA VAL A 59 29.59 -3.29 15.13
C VAL A 59 29.08 -2.06 14.40
N HIS A 60 29.62 -0.90 14.76
CA HIS A 60 29.34 0.34 14.06
C HIS A 60 29.94 0.17 12.67
N GLU A 61 29.12 -0.26 11.70
CA GLU A 61 29.46 -0.11 10.30
C GLU A 61 29.91 1.33 10.08
N THR A 62 31.08 1.49 9.48
CA THR A 62 31.57 2.81 9.08
C THR A 62 30.52 3.45 8.17
N GLY A 63 30.37 4.77 8.23
CA GLY A 63 29.37 5.49 7.42
C GLY A 63 29.44 5.14 5.92
N ASP A 64 30.62 4.82 5.43
CA ASP A 64 30.87 4.38 4.06
C ASP A 64 30.29 2.99 3.74
N SER A 65 30.38 2.02 4.65
CA SER A 65 29.80 0.68 4.47
C SER A 65 28.28 0.74 4.44
N ARG A 66 27.69 1.50 5.38
CA ARG A 66 26.25 1.73 5.43
C ARG A 66 25.74 2.43 4.17
N LEU A 67 26.48 3.43 3.66
CA LEU A 67 26.13 4.12 2.43
C LEU A 67 26.19 3.19 1.20
N ALA A 68 27.21 2.31 1.13
CA ALA A 68 27.32 1.31 0.07
C ALA A 68 26.14 0.32 0.09
N HIS A 69 25.78 -0.19 1.28
CA HIS A 69 24.61 -1.05 1.45
C HIS A 69 23.30 -0.36 1.03
N GLN A 70 23.08 0.89 1.44
CA GLN A 70 21.89 1.65 1.05
C GLN A 70 21.82 1.90 -0.46
N LYS A 71 22.94 2.20 -1.11
CA LYS A 71 23.00 2.36 -2.57
C LYS A 71 22.67 1.06 -3.29
N GLU A 72 23.17 -0.07 -2.80
CA GLU A 72 22.88 -1.37 -3.38
C GLU A 72 21.40 -1.74 -3.23
N GLU A 73 20.82 -1.54 -2.05
CA GLU A 73 19.39 -1.75 -1.83
C GLU A 73 18.52 -0.86 -2.72
N ALA A 74 18.87 0.43 -2.82
CA ALA A 74 18.17 1.36 -3.72
C ALA A 74 18.23 0.89 -5.17
N ARG A 75 19.40 0.45 -5.65
CA ARG A 75 19.58 -0.09 -7.00
C ARG A 75 18.76 -1.36 -7.21
N ARG A 76 18.72 -2.26 -6.23
CA ARG A 76 17.92 -3.50 -6.30
C ARG A 76 16.43 -3.16 -6.41
N LEU A 77 15.93 -2.26 -5.56
CA LEU A 77 14.54 -1.83 -5.57
C LEU A 77 14.18 -1.15 -6.89
N GLU A 78 15.05 -0.30 -7.43
CA GLU A 78 14.86 0.33 -8.73
C GLU A 78 14.77 -0.71 -9.86
N GLN A 79 15.68 -1.68 -9.90
CA GLN A 79 15.63 -2.76 -10.89
C GLN A 79 14.35 -3.59 -10.77
N GLU A 80 13.89 -3.88 -9.55
CA GLU A 80 12.61 -4.57 -9.32
C GLU A 80 11.40 -3.75 -9.79
N ARG A 81 11.44 -2.42 -9.67
CA ARG A 81 10.39 -1.54 -10.22
C ARG A 81 10.39 -1.59 -11.74
N HIS A 82 11.54 -1.37 -12.38
CA HIS A 82 11.67 -1.43 -13.84
C HIS A 82 11.25 -2.79 -14.41
N ARG A 83 11.56 -3.90 -13.73
CA ARG A 83 11.12 -5.24 -14.15
C ARG A 83 9.59 -5.38 -14.09
N ARG A 84 8.96 -4.87 -13.03
CA ARG A 84 7.50 -4.89 -12.87
C ARG A 84 6.82 -4.01 -13.91
N GLU A 85 7.31 -2.79 -14.10
CA GLU A 85 6.81 -1.85 -15.11
C GLU A 85 6.94 -2.44 -16.52
N ALA A 86 8.10 -2.98 -16.87
CA ALA A 86 8.30 -3.62 -18.17
C ALA A 86 7.37 -4.82 -18.41
N GLN A 87 7.02 -5.59 -17.36
CA GLN A 87 6.07 -6.69 -17.48
C GLN A 87 4.63 -6.16 -17.68
N GLN A 88 4.23 -5.16 -16.89
CA GLN A 88 2.93 -4.51 -17.02
C GLN A 88 2.75 -3.86 -18.39
N ASP A 89 3.76 -3.18 -18.89
CA ASP A 89 3.75 -2.56 -20.22
C ASP A 89 3.60 -3.60 -21.33
N LYS A 90 4.31 -4.74 -21.22
CA LYS A 90 4.17 -5.85 -22.19
C LYS A 90 2.75 -6.40 -22.19
N GLU A 91 2.15 -6.58 -21.02
CA GLU A 91 0.77 -7.07 -20.89
C GLU A 91 -0.22 -6.04 -21.46
N ALA A 92 -0.09 -4.77 -21.08
CA ALA A 92 -0.89 -3.67 -21.60
C ALA A 92 -0.81 -3.57 -23.14
N MET A 93 0.39 -3.70 -23.72
CA MET A 93 0.57 -3.71 -25.17
C MET A 93 -0.12 -4.91 -25.83
N LYS A 94 -0.08 -6.10 -25.24
CA LYS A 94 -0.79 -7.28 -25.77
C LYS A 94 -2.29 -7.05 -25.78
N PHE A 95 -2.86 -6.57 -24.68
CA PHE A 95 -4.29 -6.25 -24.60
C PHE A 95 -4.68 -5.13 -25.58
N ALA A 96 -3.87 -4.08 -25.69
CA ALA A 96 -4.10 -2.98 -26.62
C ALA A 96 -4.12 -3.48 -28.08
N ARG A 97 -3.18 -4.34 -28.47
CA ARG A 97 -3.13 -4.94 -29.82
C ARG A 97 -4.34 -5.81 -30.10
N ALA A 98 -4.72 -6.68 -29.17
CA ALA A 98 -5.90 -7.53 -29.32
C ALA A 98 -7.18 -6.71 -29.48
N ASN A 99 -7.34 -5.66 -28.65
CA ASN A 99 -8.48 -4.75 -28.74
C ASN A 99 -8.49 -3.95 -30.04
N ALA A 100 -7.33 -3.48 -30.51
CA ALA A 100 -7.22 -2.78 -31.79
C ALA A 100 -7.60 -3.69 -32.97
N ALA A 101 -7.16 -4.96 -32.94
CA ALA A 101 -7.52 -5.95 -33.95
C ALA A 101 -9.04 -6.23 -33.95
N LYS A 102 -9.65 -6.44 -32.77
CA LYS A 102 -11.11 -6.60 -32.64
C LYS A 102 -11.86 -5.39 -33.19
N LYS A 103 -11.46 -4.17 -32.79
CA LYS A 103 -12.05 -2.91 -33.30
C LYS A 103 -11.98 -2.82 -34.82
N LYS A 104 -10.83 -3.14 -35.43
CA LYS A 104 -10.66 -3.14 -36.88
C LYS A 104 -11.57 -4.15 -37.58
N THR A 105 -11.67 -5.37 -37.04
CA THR A 105 -12.58 -6.40 -37.55
C THR A 105 -14.03 -5.93 -37.49
N CYS A 106 -14.44 -5.36 -36.35
CA CYS A 106 -15.79 -4.85 -36.18
C CYS A 106 -16.12 -3.69 -37.09
N ALA A 107 -15.20 -2.73 -37.25
CA ALA A 107 -15.41 -1.63 -38.20
C ALA A 107 -15.60 -2.14 -39.63
N ARG A 108 -14.80 -3.13 -40.05
CA ARG A 108 -14.91 -3.75 -41.37
C ARG A 108 -16.25 -4.49 -41.55
N LEU A 109 -16.69 -5.24 -40.54
CA LEU A 109 -17.96 -5.96 -40.59
C LEU A 109 -19.16 -5.01 -40.58
N ALA A 110 -19.13 -3.96 -39.76
CA ALA A 110 -20.16 -2.91 -39.74
C ALA A 110 -20.29 -2.22 -41.11
N GLN A 111 -19.17 -1.87 -41.73
CA GLN A 111 -19.16 -1.28 -43.07
C GLN A 111 -19.76 -2.23 -44.12
N LYS A 112 -19.37 -3.52 -44.06
CA LYS A 112 -19.92 -4.54 -44.95
C LYS A 112 -21.44 -4.71 -44.76
N GLN A 113 -21.91 -4.74 -43.52
CA GLN A 113 -23.34 -4.82 -43.21
C GLN A 113 -24.08 -3.63 -43.85
N LYS A 114 -23.62 -2.41 -43.58
CA LYS A 114 -24.20 -1.18 -44.13
C LYS A 114 -24.32 -1.23 -45.65
N TRP A 115 -23.25 -1.61 -46.35
CA TRP A 115 -23.28 -1.73 -47.81
C TRP A 115 -24.26 -2.78 -48.30
N ARG A 116 -24.38 -3.93 -47.61
CA ARG A 116 -25.34 -4.96 -47.99
C ARG A 116 -26.79 -4.55 -47.73
N GLU A 117 -27.04 -3.78 -46.68
CA GLU A 117 -28.35 -3.18 -46.44
C GLU A 117 -28.72 -2.18 -47.53
N GLU A 118 -27.77 -1.32 -47.93
CA GLU A 118 -27.97 -0.39 -49.06
C GLU A 118 -28.20 -1.12 -50.39
N ASP A 119 -27.43 -2.18 -50.67
CA ASP A 119 -27.62 -3.04 -51.84
C ASP A 119 -29.01 -3.67 -51.85
N ALA A 120 -29.46 -4.19 -50.70
CA ALA A 120 -30.77 -4.81 -50.55
C ALA A 120 -31.92 -3.80 -50.70
N ALA A 121 -31.74 -2.57 -50.22
CA ALA A 121 -32.71 -1.50 -50.38
C ALA A 121 -32.88 -1.07 -51.84
N LYS A 122 -31.81 -1.12 -52.63
CA LYS A 122 -31.81 -0.75 -54.06
C LYS A 122 -32.19 -1.93 -54.98
N ALA A 123 -32.08 -3.17 -54.51
CA ALA A 123 -32.33 -4.34 -55.33
C ALA A 123 -33.83 -4.50 -55.66
N VAL A 124 -34.12 -4.69 -56.96
CA VAL A 124 -35.48 -4.91 -57.47
C VAL A 124 -35.56 -6.17 -58.32
N GLY A 125 -36.77 -6.69 -58.50
CA GLY A 125 -37.04 -7.87 -59.32
C GLY A 125 -36.45 -9.16 -58.76
N LYS A 126 -35.98 -10.05 -59.64
CA LYS A 126 -35.55 -11.42 -59.29
C LYS A 126 -34.38 -11.48 -58.30
N ASN A 127 -33.61 -10.40 -58.16
CA ASN A 127 -32.43 -10.36 -57.28
C ASN A 127 -32.72 -9.80 -55.88
N ALA A 128 -33.92 -9.22 -55.64
CA ALA A 128 -34.25 -8.56 -54.39
C ALA A 128 -34.14 -9.49 -53.18
N GLU A 129 -34.68 -10.71 -53.29
CA GLU A 129 -34.66 -11.65 -52.17
C GLU A 129 -33.27 -12.18 -51.85
N ARG A 130 -32.46 -12.43 -52.90
CA ARG A 130 -31.05 -12.78 -52.72
C ARG A 130 -30.29 -11.66 -52.01
N ALA A 131 -30.53 -10.40 -52.37
CA ALA A 131 -29.88 -9.26 -51.74
C ALA A 131 -30.26 -9.13 -50.25
N ARG A 132 -31.54 -9.28 -49.91
CA ARG A 132 -32.02 -9.31 -48.51
C ARG A 132 -31.37 -10.43 -47.69
N LEU A 133 -31.29 -11.64 -48.24
CA LEU A 133 -30.62 -12.75 -47.57
C LEU A 133 -29.14 -12.45 -47.30
N THR A 134 -28.44 -11.82 -48.25
CA THR A 134 -27.03 -11.44 -48.05
C THR A 134 -26.87 -10.34 -47.02
N ALA A 135 -27.79 -9.37 -46.94
CA ALA A 135 -27.81 -8.34 -45.91
C ALA A 135 -28.02 -8.95 -44.53
N ARG A 136 -28.99 -9.85 -44.39
CA ARG A 136 -29.25 -10.57 -43.13
C ARG A 136 -28.03 -11.35 -42.65
N ARG A 137 -27.39 -12.13 -43.53
CA ARG A 137 -26.17 -12.87 -43.18
C ARG A 137 -25.01 -11.96 -42.78
N ALA A 138 -24.90 -10.78 -43.40
CA ALA A 138 -23.88 -9.80 -43.01
C ALA A 138 -24.14 -9.22 -41.62
N ALA A 139 -25.41 -8.95 -41.28
CA ALA A 139 -25.81 -8.51 -39.95
C ALA A 139 -25.57 -9.61 -38.89
N GLU A 140 -25.92 -10.86 -39.17
CA GLU A 140 -25.65 -12.01 -38.29
C GLU A 140 -24.15 -12.18 -38.04
N ALA A 141 -23.32 -12.05 -39.07
CA ALA A 141 -21.86 -12.12 -38.93
C ALA A 141 -21.29 -10.96 -38.12
N TYR A 142 -21.84 -9.75 -38.24
CA TYR A 142 -21.43 -8.62 -37.42
C TYR A 142 -21.82 -8.85 -35.94
N GLN A 143 -23.06 -9.29 -35.68
CA GLN A 143 -23.55 -9.53 -34.32
C GLN A 143 -22.76 -10.63 -33.61
N LEU A 144 -22.33 -11.68 -34.32
CA LEU A 144 -21.55 -12.77 -33.74
C LEU A 144 -20.16 -12.31 -33.26
N GLU A 145 -19.50 -11.46 -34.04
CA GLU A 145 -18.12 -11.02 -33.78
C GLU A 145 -18.04 -9.80 -32.84
N CYS A 146 -19.07 -8.94 -32.90
CA CYS A 146 -19.02 -7.58 -32.37
C CYS A 146 -20.21 -7.17 -31.51
N GLY A 147 -21.27 -7.97 -31.51
CA GLY A 147 -22.47 -7.76 -30.71
C GLY A 147 -22.35 -8.22 -29.27
#